data_AF-A0A351GLI7-F1
#
_entry.id   AF-A0A351GLI7-F1
#
_cell.length_a   1.000
_cell.length_b   1.000
_cell.length_c   1.000
_cell.angle_alpha   90.00
_cell.angle_beta   90.00
_cell.angle_gamma   90.00
#
_symmetry.space_group_name_H-M   'P 1'
#
loop_
_entity.id
_entity.type
_entity.pdbx_description
1 polymer ?
#
loop_
_entity_poly.entity_id
_entity_poly.type
_entity_poly.pdbx_seq_one_letter_code
_entity_poly.pdbx_strand_id
1 'polypeptide(L)'
;EFQGKISGIAKFGIFVRLDETGADGIIPIRSLGREYFDYDQTTNTLMGSETGITFSLGLRVMVRLTEAEPTAGGVAFELISINDEIYKRTGGRRGRGDRPKRMLVKSKRKAAKSKLKARRRRTGS
;
A
#
# COMPACT_ATOMS: atom_id res chain seq x y z
N GLU A 1 6.38 -11.03 5.26
CA GLU A 1 6.03 -10.01 4.25
C GLU A 1 7.06 -10.11 3.16
N PHE A 2 6.69 -9.84 1.91
CA PHE A 2 7.55 -10.00 0.75
C PHE A 2 7.60 -8.68 -0.02
N GLN A 3 8.78 -8.36 -0.56
CA GLN A 3 8.91 -7.23 -1.48
C GLN A 3 8.60 -7.68 -2.90
N GLY A 4 7.88 -6.82 -3.61
CA GLY A 4 7.54 -7.06 -5.00
C GLY A 4 7.31 -5.77 -5.76
N LYS A 5 7.06 -5.94 -7.06
CA LYS A 5 6.72 -4.87 -7.99
C LYS A 5 5.42 -5.17 -8.69
N ILE A 6 4.62 -4.14 -8.92
CA ILE A 6 3.40 -4.26 -9.72
C ILE A 6 3.79 -4.60 -11.15
N SER A 7 3.42 -5.80 -11.60
CA SER A 7 3.68 -6.31 -12.94
C SER A 7 2.48 -6.12 -13.88
N GLY A 8 1.28 -5.99 -13.33
CA GLY A 8 0.04 -5.87 -14.09
C GLY A 8 -1.07 -5.23 -13.28
N ILE A 9 -1.99 -4.54 -13.95
CA ILE A 9 -3.19 -3.97 -13.33
C ILE A 9 -4.39 -4.38 -14.17
N ALA A 10 -5.44 -4.84 -13.50
CA ALA A 10 -6.70 -5.24 -14.11
C ALA A 10 -7.88 -4.74 -13.28
N LYS A 11 -9.07 -4.71 -13.89
CA LYS A 11 -10.32 -4.29 -13.23
C LYS A 11 -10.66 -5.11 -11.97
N PHE A 12 -10.17 -6.35 -11.88
CA PHE A 12 -10.44 -7.24 -10.75
C PHE A 12 -9.33 -7.29 -9.69
N GLY A 13 -8.15 -6.71 -9.97
CA GLY A 13 -7.02 -6.77 -9.05
C GLY A 13 -5.70 -6.31 -9.64
N ILE A 14 -4.66 -6.38 -8.81
CA ILE A 14 -3.30 -5.96 -9.12
C ILE A 14 -2.41 -7.19 -9.11
N PHE A 15 -1.58 -7.35 -10.14
CA PHE A 15 -0.58 -8.41 -10.21
C PHE A 15 0.75 -7.90 -9.68
N VAL A 16 1.35 -8.69 -8.79
CA VAL A 16 2.62 -8.38 -8.16
C VAL A 16 3.58 -9.53 -8.40
N ARG A 17 4.77 -9.18 -8.88
CA ARG A 17 5.91 -10.09 -8.97
C ARG A 17 6.80 -9.91 -7.75
N LEU A 18 7.06 -11.00 -7.03
CA LEU A 18 7.97 -11.01 -5.90
C LEU A 18 9.42 -10.92 -6.38
N ASP A 19 10.23 -10.10 -5.73
CA ASP A 19 11.63 -9.90 -6.13
C ASP A 19 12.52 -11.08 -5.67
N GLU A 20 12.22 -11.66 -4.50
CA GLU A 20 13.00 -12.76 -3.92
C GLU A 20 12.77 -14.10 -4.62
N THR A 21 11.51 -14.49 -4.83
CA THR A 21 11.16 -15.81 -5.37
C THR A 21 10.88 -15.80 -6.87
N GLY A 22 10.70 -14.62 -7.46
CA GLY A 22 10.23 -14.48 -8.84
C GLY A 22 8.78 -14.93 -9.06
N ALA A 23 8.07 -15.34 -8.00
CA ALA A 23 6.69 -15.78 -8.10
C ALA A 23 5.76 -14.61 -8.44
N ASP A 24 4.78 -14.88 -9.28
CA ASP A 24 3.70 -13.96 -9.60
C ASP A 24 2.47 -14.28 -8.74
N GLY A 25 1.75 -13.25 -8.30
CA GLY A 25 0.45 -13.45 -7.65
C GLY A 25 -0.40 -12.20 -7.70
N ILE A 26 -1.62 -12.33 -7.17
CA ILE A 26 -2.67 -11.34 -7.34
C ILE A 26 -3.13 -10.76 -6.01
N ILE A 27 -3.30 -9.44 -5.99
CA ILE A 27 -4.01 -8.73 -4.93
C ILE A 27 -5.42 -8.46 -5.45
N PRO A 28 -6.45 -9.16 -4.93
CA PRO A 28 -7.82 -8.91 -5.36
C PRO A 28 -8.26 -7.52 -4.92
N ILE A 29 -9.06 -6.85 -5.75
CA ILE A 29 -9.52 -5.48 -5.49
C ILE A 29 -10.29 -5.35 -4.16
N ARG A 30 -10.99 -6.41 -3.76
CA ARG A 30 -11.67 -6.51 -2.45
C ARG A 30 -10.72 -6.43 -1.25
N SER A 31 -9.46 -6.82 -1.45
CA SER A 31 -8.42 -6.70 -0.45
C SER A 31 -7.98 -5.24 -0.32
N LEU A 32 -7.86 -4.49 -1.42
CA LEU A 32 -7.42 -3.09 -1.40
C LEU A 32 -8.35 -2.20 -0.56
N GLY A 33 -9.66 -2.41 -0.63
CA GLY A 33 -10.59 -1.68 0.21
C GLY A 33 -12.03 -1.90 -0.20
N ARG A 34 -12.93 -1.18 0.48
CA ARG A 34 -14.35 -1.09 0.13
C ARG A 34 -14.69 0.23 -0.57
N GLU A 35 -13.68 0.90 -1.11
CA GLU A 35 -13.87 2.09 -1.92
C GLU A 35 -14.04 1.73 -3.41
N TYR A 36 -14.51 2.71 -4.18
CA TYR A 36 -14.52 2.61 -5.63
C TYR A 36 -13.10 2.81 -6.15
N PHE A 37 -12.69 1.93 -7.06
CA PHE A 37 -11.40 2.00 -7.74
C PHE A 37 -11.66 2.20 -9.22
N ASP A 38 -11.18 3.33 -9.74
CA ASP A 38 -11.28 3.67 -11.15
C ASP A 38 -10.08 3.08 -11.89
N TYR A 39 -10.34 2.28 -12.94
CA TYR A 39 -9.30 1.67 -13.75
C TYR A 39 -9.18 2.42 -15.07
N ASP A 40 -8.04 3.07 -15.28
CA ASP A 40 -7.69 3.71 -16.53
C ASP A 40 -6.90 2.73 -17.41
N GLN A 41 -7.54 2.29 -18.49
CA GLN A 41 -6.98 1.30 -19.42
C GLN A 41 -5.85 1.88 -20.29
N THR A 42 -5.86 3.19 -20.54
CA THR A 42 -4.86 3.86 -21.38
C THR A 42 -3.51 3.94 -20.67
N THR A 43 -3.54 4.23 -19.37
CA THR A 43 -2.35 4.36 -18.52
C THR A 43 -2.04 3.08 -17.75
N ASN A 44 -2.93 2.08 -17.78
CA ASN A 44 -2.89 0.90 -16.92
C ASN A 44 -2.71 1.28 -15.45
N THR A 45 -3.54 2.20 -14.97
CA THR A 45 -3.52 2.65 -13.58
C THR A 45 -4.84 2.35 -12.89
N LEU A 46 -4.78 2.18 -11.57
CA LEU A 46 -5.95 2.00 -10.72
C LEU A 46 -5.94 3.10 -9.66
N MET A 47 -6.98 3.93 -9.59
CA MET A 47 -7.07 5.05 -8.65
C MET A 47 -8.21 4.84 -7.66
N GLY A 48 -7.91 4.87 -6.37
CA GLY A 48 -8.92 4.85 -5.32
C GLY A 48 -9.66 6.19 -5.24
N SER A 49 -10.98 6.20 -5.34
CA SER A 49 -11.78 7.44 -5.32
C SER A 49 -11.82 8.11 -3.95
N GLU A 50 -11.70 7.36 -2.85
CA GLU A 50 -11.70 7.92 -1.49
C GLU A 50 -10.29 8.27 -1.03
N THR A 51 -9.32 7.39 -1.30
CA THR A 51 -7.94 7.58 -0.84
C THR A 51 -7.10 8.46 -1.77
N GLY A 52 -7.48 8.57 -3.04
CA GLY A 52 -6.67 9.20 -4.09
C GLY A 52 -5.37 8.45 -4.41
N ILE A 53 -5.25 7.20 -3.95
CA ILE A 53 -4.04 6.39 -4.16
C ILE A 53 -4.08 5.82 -5.57
N THR A 54 -3.01 6.06 -6.34
CA THR A 54 -2.84 5.54 -7.69
C THR A 54 -1.86 4.37 -7.69
N PHE A 55 -2.32 3.23 -8.15
CA PHE A 55 -1.51 2.08 -8.48
C PHE A 55 -1.10 2.16 -9.94
N SER A 56 0.19 2.01 -10.23
CA SER A 56 0.74 1.99 -11.58
C SER A 56 1.76 0.86 -11.72
N LEU A 57 2.03 0.48 -12.96
CA LEU A 57 3.03 -0.52 -13.30
C LEU A 57 4.42 -0.09 -12.79
N GLY A 58 5.18 -1.05 -12.26
CA GLY A 58 6.55 -0.83 -11.78
C GLY A 58 6.67 -0.27 -10.36
N LEU A 59 5.56 0.08 -9.69
CA LEU A 59 5.62 0.51 -8.29
C LEU A 59 6.10 -0.61 -7.38
N ARG A 60 6.95 -0.24 -6.42
CA ARG A 60 7.39 -1.13 -5.34
C ARG A 60 6.32 -1.23 -4.28
N VAL A 61 6.01 -2.46 -3.90
CA VAL A 61 4.99 -2.77 -2.90
C VAL A 61 5.51 -3.82 -1.93
N MET A 62 5.06 -3.72 -0.68
CA MET A 62 5.17 -4.83 0.27
C MET A 62 3.84 -5.55 0.35
N VAL A 63 3.92 -6.87 0.20
CA VAL A 63 2.75 -7.74 0.23
C VAL A 63 2.91 -8.81 1.29
N ARG A 64 1.78 -9.34 1.76
CA ARG A 64 1.71 -10.49 2.65
C ARG A 64 0.96 -11.61 1.96
N LEU A 65 1.50 -12.82 2.04
CA LEU A 65 0.80 -14.01 1.55
C LEU A 65 -0.45 -14.25 2.40
N THR A 66 -1.60 -14.32 1.75
CA THR A 66 -2.88 -14.66 2.40
C THR A 66 -3.24 -16.11 2.11
N GLU A 67 -3.12 -16.52 0.85
CA GLU A 67 -3.52 -17.84 0.39
C GLU A 67 -2.60 -18.27 -0.76
N ALA A 68 -2.24 -19.55 -0.78
CA ALA A 68 -1.45 -20.16 -1.85
C ALA A 68 -2.11 -21.48 -2.25
N GLU A 69 -2.50 -21.59 -3.51
CA GLU A 69 -2.96 -22.83 -4.12
C GLU A 69 -1.89 -23.35 -5.09
N PRO A 70 -0.97 -24.22 -4.63
CA PRO A 70 0.08 -24.76 -5.48
C PRO A 70 -0.49 -25.59 -6.65
N THR A 71 -1.66 -26.22 -6.47
CA THR A 71 -2.30 -27.06 -7.49
C THR A 71 -2.87 -26.24 -8.65
N ALA A 72 -3.41 -25.05 -8.37
CA ALA A 72 -3.91 -24.13 -9.39
C ALA A 72 -2.85 -23.13 -9.87
N GLY A 73 -1.67 -23.10 -9.23
CA GLY A 73 -0.64 -22.09 -9.46
C GLY A 73 -1.06 -20.67 -9.03
N GLY A 74 -2.11 -20.55 -8.22
CA GLY A 74 -2.69 -19.29 -7.80
C GLY A 74 -2.13 -18.84 -6.45
N VAL A 75 -1.63 -17.61 -6.37
CA VAL A 75 -1.17 -17.01 -5.11
C VAL A 75 -1.90 -15.70 -4.87
N ALA A 76 -2.58 -15.60 -3.73
CA ALA A 76 -3.32 -14.41 -3.33
C ALA A 76 -2.56 -13.63 -2.25
N PHE A 77 -2.43 -12.33 -2.48
CA PHE A 77 -1.68 -11.42 -1.64
C PHE A 77 -2.54 -10.33 -1.01
N GLU A 78 -2.07 -9.86 0.13
CA GLU A 78 -2.55 -8.69 0.84
C GLU A 78 -1.56 -7.54 0.69
N LEU A 79 -2.02 -6.36 0.27
CA LEU A 79 -1.19 -5.17 0.21
C LEU A 79 -0.96 -4.57 1.60
N ILE A 80 0.31 -4.35 1.95
CA ILE A 80 0.73 -3.77 3.25
C ILE A 80 1.25 -2.34 3.07
N SER A 81 2.12 -2.11 2.09
CA SER A 81 2.78 -0.82 1.87
C SER A 81 2.99 -0.58 0.37
N ILE A 82 2.92 0.69 -0.03
CA ILE A 82 3.24 1.14 -1.39
C ILE A 82 4.31 2.21 -1.26
N ASN A 83 5.44 2.06 -1.96
CA ASN A 83 6.51 3.06 -1.98
C ASN A 83 6.94 3.50 -0.56
N ASP A 84 7.11 2.53 0.35
CA ASP A 84 7.46 2.72 1.76
C ASP A 84 6.40 3.44 2.63
N GLU A 85 5.22 3.75 2.08
CA GLU A 85 4.07 4.26 2.83
C GLU A 85 3.04 3.16 3.13
N ILE A 86 2.72 3.01 4.42
CA ILE A 86 1.73 2.04 4.89
C ILE A 86 0.38 2.32 4.23
N TYR A 87 -0.11 1.33 3.49
CA TYR A 87 -1.39 1.40 2.83
C TYR A 87 -2.52 1.19 3.85
N LYS A 88 -3.43 2.17 3.96
CA LYS A 88 -4.59 2.09 4.86
C LYS A 88 -5.84 1.84 4.05
N ARG A 89 -6.41 0.65 4.23
CA ARG A 89 -7.66 0.24 3.58
C ARG A 89 -8.84 1.03 4.14
N THR A 90 -9.63 1.63 3.26
CA THR A 90 -10.89 2.30 3.64
C THR A 90 -12.01 1.24 3.78
N GLY A 91 -12.72 1.24 4.90
CA GLY A 91 -14.00 0.53 5.06
C GLY A 91 -14.01 -0.99 5.37
N GLY A 92 -12.87 -1.66 5.52
CA GLY A 92 -12.80 -3.11 5.81
C GLY A 92 -13.15 -3.50 7.26
N ARG A 93 -14.10 -4.45 7.45
CA ARG A 93 -14.32 -5.11 8.75
C ARG A 93 -13.03 -5.81 9.17
N ARG A 94 -12.58 -5.53 10.41
CA ARG A 94 -11.45 -6.17 11.11
C ARG A 94 -11.47 -7.69 10.94
N GLY A 95 -10.59 -8.24 10.11
CA GLY A 95 -10.20 -9.65 10.18
C GLY A 95 -9.39 -9.87 11.46
N ARG A 96 -9.68 -10.95 12.20
CA ARG A 96 -8.99 -11.35 13.44
C ARG A 96 -7.48 -11.50 13.17
N GLY A 97 -6.67 -10.63 13.75
CA GLY A 97 -5.22 -10.86 13.81
C GLY A 97 -4.38 -9.58 13.97
N ASP A 98 -4.81 -8.48 13.37
CA ASP A 98 -3.95 -7.30 13.31
C ASP A 98 -4.36 -6.25 14.35
N ARG A 99 -3.71 -6.31 15.52
CA ARG A 99 -3.74 -5.20 16.48
C ARG A 99 -3.11 -3.98 15.80
N PRO A 100 -3.83 -2.87 15.61
CA PRO A 100 -3.27 -1.71 14.94
C PRO A 100 -2.17 -1.16 15.83
N LYS A 101 -0.90 -1.26 15.39
CA LYS A 101 0.23 -0.54 15.98
C LYS A 101 0.07 0.95 15.63
N ARG A 102 -0.93 1.57 16.27
CA ARG A 102 -1.37 2.96 16.15
C ARG A 102 -0.37 3.92 16.81
N MET A 103 0.93 3.65 16.69
CA MET A 103 1.97 4.32 17.48
C MET A 103 3.24 4.73 16.70
N LEU A 104 3.29 4.67 15.36
CA LEU A 104 4.54 5.04 14.66
C LEU A 104 4.44 6.23 13.69
N VAL A 105 3.25 6.64 13.24
CA VAL A 105 3.15 7.77 12.28
C VAL A 105 3.00 9.14 12.97
N LYS A 106 2.69 9.19 14.27
CA LYS A 106 2.60 10.48 15.00
C LYS A 106 3.97 11.06 15.41
N SER A 107 5.04 10.27 15.38
CA SER A 107 6.35 10.69 15.89
C SER A 107 7.21 11.46 14.87
N LYS A 108 7.02 11.27 13.55
CA LYS A 108 7.81 12.03 12.54
C LYS A 108 7.21 13.40 12.20
N ARG A 109 5.89 13.57 12.19
CA ARG A 109 5.26 14.88 11.89
C ARG A 109 5.33 15.90 13.04
N LYS A 110 5.58 15.47 14.29
CA LYS A 110 5.76 16.40 15.43
C LYS A 110 7.21 16.90 15.59
N ALA A 111 8.20 16.14 15.10
CA ALA A 111 9.62 16.52 15.18
C ALA A 111 10.02 17.59 14.15
N ALA A 112 9.37 17.64 12.97
CA ALA A 112 9.67 18.65 11.95
C ALA A 112 9.13 20.06 12.29
N LYS A 113 8.07 20.16 13.12
CA LYS A 113 7.48 21.46 13.49
C LYS A 113 8.15 22.16 14.69
N SER A 114 8.89 21.46 15.55
CA SER A 114 9.55 22.12 16.70
C SER A 114 10.88 22.78 16.36
N LYS A 115 11.62 22.28 15.35
CA LYS A 115 12.91 22.87 14.95
C LYS A 115 12.81 24.19 14.21
N LEU A 116 11.69 24.49 13.54
CA LEU A 116 11.53 25.75 12.81
C LEU A 116 11.19 26.95 13.72
N LYS A 117 10.65 26.71 14.94
CA LYS A 117 10.23 27.79 15.85
C LYS A 117 11.33 28.28 16.81
N ALA A 118 12.45 27.56 16.93
CA ALA A 118 13.53 27.91 17.86
C ALA A 118 14.60 28.85 17.26
N ARG A 119 14.63 29.06 15.93
CA ARG A 119 15.70 29.83 15.27
C ARG A 119 15.34 31.28 14.92
N ARG A 120 14.18 31.78 15.37
CA ARG A 120 13.68 33.15 15.06
C ARG A 120 13.61 34.09 16.27
N ARG A 121 14.30 33.79 17.39
CA ARG A 121 14.31 34.60 18.62
C ARG A 121 15.71 35.04 19.10
N ARG A 122 16.70 35.17 18.21
CA ARG A 122 18.08 35.61 18.58
C ARG A 122 18.63 36.73 17.70
N THR A 123 17.79 37.65 17.25
CA THR A 123 18.20 38.93 16.65
C THR A 123 17.15 39.96 17.03
N GLY A 124 17.41 40.74 18.08
CA GLY A 124 16.49 41.77 18.57
C GLY A 124 16.52 41.95 20.08
N SER A 125 17.69 42.23 20.64
CA SER A 125 17.92 43.36 21.54
C SER A 125 19.41 43.58 21.74
#